data_AF-A0A1V4YD40-F1
#
_entry.id   AF-A0A1V4YD40-F1
#
_cell.length_a   1.000
_cell.length_b   1.000
_cell.length_c   1.000
_cell.angle_alpha   90.00
_cell.angle_beta   90.00
_cell.angle_gamma   90.00
#
_symmetry.space_group_name_H-M   'P 1'
#
loop_
_entity.id
_entity.type
_entity.pdbx_description
1 polymer ?
#
loop_
_entity_poly.entity_id
_entity_poly.type
_entity_poly.pdbx_seq_one_letter_code
_entity_poly.pdbx_strand_id
1 'polypeptide(L)'
;MVNYWLDLFTGTTWDEFRNAGANVSGFRESRKNTVAKIAKGDILLCYITGIMHWVGALEVIGPSNDVRKIWQDSDTSESLQFSIRLEVKPIIMLDPEFGVQMKDLEGKISFYMEPSDRRGFKGFLRASPTKLKEDDGKLIYELIREAENNPIAKKIDPSKLKRIPSYMIKSGGEKKAVTVPDAEDEMPSNECKIIKNIDYTDHTRIQYYLLDLGSKMGLNVWVAKNDRSKSFKNNSFESIPRMINELPTQFNEATQKTIELIDVLWLKGNSIIAAFEIESTTSIYSGLLRMSDLIALQPNLEINLYLVAPEQRSDKVKKEILRPTFECLAKPLSTVCGYISFHELEDKVSKIQDLGIASYLNPSFLDELAEYFNAAED
;
A
#
# COMPACT_ATOMS: atom_id res chain seq x y z
N MET A 1 28.01 -15.64 5.30
CA MET A 1 27.08 -15.75 4.17
C MET A 1 26.62 -14.34 3.87
N VAL A 2 26.71 -13.90 2.62
CA VAL A 2 26.42 -12.52 2.22
C VAL A 2 24.92 -12.37 2.06
N ASN A 3 24.30 -11.38 2.71
CA ASN A 3 22.89 -11.06 2.46
C ASN A 3 22.77 -9.96 1.42
N TYR A 4 21.64 -9.95 0.72
CA TYR A 4 21.29 -8.93 -0.25
C TYR A 4 20.11 -8.11 0.26
N TRP A 5 20.20 -6.80 0.13
CA TRP A 5 19.18 -5.86 0.57
C TRP A 5 18.84 -4.90 -0.57
N LEU A 6 17.56 -4.59 -0.73
CA LEU A 6 17.09 -3.56 -1.65
C LEU A 6 17.45 -2.18 -1.11
N ASP A 7 18.01 -1.32 -1.97
CA ASP A 7 18.21 0.11 -1.69
C ASP A 7 17.54 0.97 -2.79
N LEU A 8 16.59 1.81 -2.40
CA LEU A 8 15.71 2.52 -3.32
C LEU A 8 16.18 3.95 -3.60
N PHE A 9 16.19 4.28 -4.88
CA PHE A 9 16.51 5.62 -5.37
C PHE A 9 15.40 6.17 -6.29
N THR A 10 15.38 7.48 -6.39
CA THR A 10 14.83 8.22 -7.54
C THR A 10 16.00 8.59 -8.46
N GLY A 11 15.73 9.07 -9.68
CA GLY A 11 16.82 9.57 -10.52
C GLY A 11 17.61 10.69 -9.82
N THR A 12 16.90 11.62 -9.17
CA THR A 12 17.50 12.71 -8.41
C THR A 12 18.36 12.22 -7.24
N THR A 13 17.82 11.36 -6.38
CA THR A 13 18.57 10.90 -5.19
C THR A 13 19.75 9.99 -5.56
N TRP A 14 19.68 9.30 -6.71
CA TRP A 14 20.82 8.57 -7.27
C TRP A 14 21.93 9.52 -7.69
N ASP A 15 21.61 10.59 -8.42
CA ASP A 15 22.59 11.59 -8.84
C ASP A 15 23.22 12.30 -7.63
N GLU A 16 22.42 12.68 -6.63
CA GLU A 16 22.90 13.27 -5.37
C GLU A 16 23.86 12.33 -4.62
N PHE A 17 23.49 11.06 -4.48
CA PHE A 17 24.33 10.03 -3.87
C PHE A 17 25.67 9.90 -4.61
N ARG A 18 25.65 9.84 -5.95
CA ARG A 18 26.87 9.76 -6.77
C ARG A 18 27.74 11.01 -6.61
N ASN A 19 27.14 12.20 -6.66
CA ASN A 19 27.83 13.47 -6.51
C ASN A 19 28.46 13.67 -5.13
N ALA A 20 27.88 13.06 -4.08
CA ALA A 20 28.42 13.09 -2.73
C ALA A 20 29.56 12.08 -2.48
N GLY A 21 29.92 11.28 -3.49
CA GLY A 21 31.02 10.31 -3.46
C GLY A 21 30.58 8.86 -3.33
N ALA A 22 29.27 8.56 -3.39
CA ALA A 22 28.70 7.22 -3.36
C ALA A 22 29.15 6.33 -2.18
N ASN A 23 29.48 6.96 -1.04
CA ASN A 23 30.08 6.28 0.12
C ASN A 23 29.16 6.22 1.35
N VAL A 24 27.96 6.81 1.27
CA VAL A 24 26.99 6.81 2.36
C VAL A 24 25.59 6.57 1.80
N SER A 25 24.96 5.46 2.16
CA SER A 25 23.55 5.20 1.88
C SER A 25 22.70 5.61 3.09
N GLY A 26 21.57 6.24 2.83
CA GLY A 26 20.74 6.90 3.84
C GLY A 26 19.30 6.37 3.85
N PHE A 27 18.77 6.20 5.06
CA PHE A 27 17.45 5.67 5.34
C PHE A 27 16.74 6.55 6.38
N ARG A 28 15.41 6.48 6.39
CA ARG A 28 14.58 7.21 7.35
C ARG A 28 14.72 6.63 8.76
N GLU A 29 14.48 7.46 9.78
CA GLU A 29 14.49 7.03 11.19
C GLU A 29 13.57 5.84 11.46
N SER A 30 12.40 5.78 10.82
CA SER A 30 11.46 4.66 10.90
C SER A 30 12.05 3.32 10.48
N ARG A 31 13.15 3.31 9.70
CA ARG A 31 13.82 2.10 9.20
C ARG A 31 15.01 1.66 10.05
N LYS A 32 15.30 2.36 11.16
CA LYS A 32 16.43 2.09 12.06
C LYS A 32 16.54 0.62 12.47
N ASN A 33 15.43 0.01 12.87
CA ASN A 33 15.40 -1.38 13.31
C ASN A 33 15.76 -2.37 12.20
N THR A 34 15.38 -2.05 10.95
CA THR A 34 15.74 -2.89 9.79
C THR A 34 17.20 -2.66 9.39
N VAL A 35 17.66 -1.41 9.38
CA VAL A 35 19.07 -1.08 9.07
C VAL A 35 20.03 -1.71 10.09
N ALA A 36 19.64 -1.77 11.37
CA ALA A 36 20.44 -2.41 12.42
C ALA A 36 20.70 -3.92 12.18
N LYS A 37 19.91 -4.57 11.31
CA LYS A 37 20.09 -5.99 10.94
C LYS A 37 21.08 -6.19 9.79
N ILE A 38 21.51 -5.11 9.14
CA ILE A 38 22.44 -5.15 8.00
C ILE A 38 23.86 -5.27 8.54
N ALA A 39 24.57 -6.32 8.12
CA ALA A 39 25.92 -6.61 8.60
C ALA A 39 26.98 -6.09 7.62
N LYS A 40 28.20 -5.90 8.13
CA LYS A 40 29.37 -5.63 7.28
C LYS A 40 29.56 -6.77 6.27
N GLY A 41 29.77 -6.40 5.01
CA GLY A 41 29.91 -7.33 3.88
C GLY A 41 28.59 -7.75 3.24
N ASP A 42 27.44 -7.35 3.78
CA ASP A 42 26.17 -7.45 3.06
C ASP A 42 26.16 -6.50 1.85
N ILE A 43 25.34 -6.82 0.84
CA ILE A 43 25.25 -6.06 -0.40
C ILE A 43 23.92 -5.32 -0.49
N LEU A 44 23.97 -4.02 -0.73
CA LEU A 44 22.82 -3.21 -1.12
C LEU A 44 22.69 -3.21 -2.64
N LEU A 45 21.55 -3.63 -3.16
CA LEU A 45 21.23 -3.62 -4.59
C LEU A 45 20.39 -2.38 -4.90
N CYS A 46 20.95 -1.46 -5.67
CA CYS A 46 20.39 -0.14 -5.93
C CYS A 46 19.35 -0.20 -7.04
N TYR A 47 18.15 0.31 -6.77
CA TYR A 47 17.03 0.29 -7.70
C TYR A 47 16.40 1.68 -7.86
N ILE A 48 16.29 2.16 -9.10
CA ILE A 48 15.61 3.41 -9.44
C ILE A 48 14.13 3.14 -9.74
N THR A 49 13.27 3.58 -8.84
CA THR A 49 11.83 3.31 -8.86
C THR A 49 11.11 3.89 -10.08
N GLY A 50 11.42 5.12 -10.48
CA GLY A 50 10.72 5.83 -11.57
C GLY A 50 10.87 5.17 -12.93
N ILE A 51 12.04 4.58 -13.20
CA ILE A 51 12.36 3.90 -14.47
C ILE A 51 12.37 2.38 -14.33
N MET A 52 12.30 1.84 -13.12
CA MET A 52 12.33 0.41 -12.81
C MET A 52 13.62 -0.30 -13.24
N HIS A 53 14.77 0.30 -12.93
CA HIS A 53 16.09 -0.25 -13.26
C HIS A 53 16.89 -0.54 -12.00
N TRP A 54 17.57 -1.70 -11.98
CA TRP A 54 18.64 -1.98 -11.05
C TRP A 54 19.95 -1.40 -11.61
N VAL A 55 20.60 -0.54 -10.85
CA VAL A 55 21.68 0.33 -11.34
C VAL A 55 22.98 0.19 -10.56
N GLY A 56 23.02 -0.60 -9.49
CA GLY A 56 24.26 -0.73 -8.74
C GLY A 56 24.22 -1.74 -7.63
N ALA A 57 25.41 -2.02 -7.10
CA ALA A 57 25.63 -2.87 -5.95
C ALA A 57 26.66 -2.22 -5.03
N LEU A 58 26.34 -2.10 -3.74
CA LEU A 58 27.18 -1.46 -2.73
C LEU A 58 27.50 -2.47 -1.62
N GLU A 59 28.77 -2.60 -1.27
CA GLU A 59 29.20 -3.35 -0.09
C GLU A 59 28.99 -2.52 1.17
N VAL A 60 28.33 -3.08 2.18
CA VAL A 60 28.16 -2.39 3.47
C VAL A 60 29.44 -2.50 4.28
N ILE A 61 30.00 -1.37 4.67
CA ILE A 61 31.19 -1.28 5.54
C ILE A 61 30.75 -1.28 7.02
N GLY A 62 29.66 -0.58 7.33
CA GLY A 62 29.07 -0.51 8.67
C GLY A 62 28.17 0.72 8.86
N PRO A 63 27.76 1.02 10.10
CA PRO A 63 27.05 2.24 10.42
C PRO A 63 27.89 3.49 10.15
N SER A 64 27.27 4.57 9.66
CA SER A 64 27.93 5.85 9.42
C SER A 64 27.36 6.94 10.31
N ASN A 65 28.25 7.77 10.86
CA ASN A 65 27.91 9.00 11.59
C ASN A 65 28.01 10.25 10.69
N ASP A 66 28.08 10.07 9.37
CA ASP A 66 28.12 11.18 8.42
C ASP A 66 26.87 12.05 8.58
N VAL A 67 27.03 13.35 8.77
CA VAL A 67 25.93 14.33 8.94
C VAL A 67 25.78 15.28 7.75
N ARG A 68 26.54 15.09 6.67
CA ARG A 68 26.47 15.92 5.46
C ARG A 68 25.06 15.91 4.89
N LYS A 69 24.60 17.06 4.36
CA LYS A 69 23.35 17.15 3.60
C LYS A 69 23.60 16.64 2.17
N ILE A 70 23.45 15.34 1.98
CA ILE A 70 23.66 14.66 0.68
C ILE A 70 22.43 14.81 -0.21
N TRP A 71 21.25 14.57 0.35
CA TRP A 71 19.98 14.65 -0.37
C TRP A 71 19.33 16.00 -0.13
N GLN A 72 18.88 16.66 -1.20
CA GLN A 72 18.15 17.92 -1.07
C GLN A 72 16.71 17.64 -0.68
N ASP A 73 16.15 18.51 0.17
CA ASP A 73 14.73 18.43 0.52
C ASP A 73 13.93 18.65 -0.75
N SER A 74 13.17 17.65 -1.20
CA SER A 74 12.14 17.91 -2.20
C SER A 74 11.22 18.98 -1.61
N ASP A 75 10.98 20.07 -2.35
CA ASP A 75 10.36 21.39 -2.04
C ASP A 75 9.03 21.43 -1.25
N THR A 76 8.71 20.39 -0.53
CA THR A 76 7.44 20.15 0.13
C THR A 76 7.70 19.19 1.30
N SER A 77 7.52 19.68 2.53
CA SER A 77 7.65 18.99 3.83
C SER A 77 9.08 18.77 4.37
N GLU A 78 9.32 19.24 5.60
CA GLU A 78 10.54 19.16 6.42
C GLU A 78 11.08 17.74 6.73
N SER A 79 10.73 16.67 6.00
CA SER A 79 10.88 15.30 6.53
C SER A 79 11.33 14.20 5.53
N LEU A 80 12.26 14.48 4.61
CA LEU A 80 13.12 13.44 4.03
C LEU A 80 14.50 13.40 4.71
N GLN A 81 14.52 13.43 6.04
CA GLN A 81 15.76 13.26 6.77
C GLN A 81 16.18 11.78 6.71
N PHE A 82 17.13 11.48 5.82
CA PHE A 82 17.85 10.21 5.81
C PHE A 82 18.91 10.22 6.94
N SER A 83 18.41 10.19 8.19
CA SER A 83 19.21 10.27 9.42
C SER A 83 19.96 8.97 9.73
N ILE A 84 19.38 7.83 9.34
CA ILE A 84 19.99 6.51 9.56
C ILE A 84 20.89 6.20 8.38
N ARG A 85 22.19 6.04 8.61
CA ARG A 85 23.17 5.94 7.53
C ARG A 85 24.08 4.73 7.66
N LEU A 86 24.41 4.16 6.51
CA LEU A 86 25.42 3.13 6.36
C LEU A 86 26.58 3.68 5.54
N GLU A 87 27.80 3.44 6.00
CA GLU A 87 29.00 3.58 5.19
C GLU A 87 29.03 2.42 4.21
N VAL A 88 29.20 2.75 2.94
CA VAL A 88 29.12 1.80 1.84
C VAL A 88 30.28 2.01 0.88
N LYS A 89 30.67 0.93 0.21
CA LYS A 89 31.66 0.97 -0.86
C LYS A 89 30.99 0.54 -2.16
N PRO A 90 30.98 1.36 -3.22
CA PRO A 90 30.41 0.96 -4.50
C PRO A 90 31.24 -0.19 -5.10
N ILE A 91 30.57 -1.29 -5.41
CA ILE A 91 31.14 -2.40 -6.19
C ILE A 91 30.86 -2.17 -7.67
N ILE A 92 29.59 -1.88 -8.00
CA ILE A 92 29.11 -1.64 -9.36
C ILE A 92 28.24 -0.40 -9.35
N MET A 93 28.46 0.52 -10.28
CA MET A 93 27.58 1.66 -10.52
C MET A 93 27.38 1.88 -12.01
N LEU A 94 26.14 1.66 -12.45
CA LEU A 94 25.71 1.87 -13.82
C LEU A 94 25.04 3.22 -13.97
N ASP A 95 25.19 3.84 -15.14
CA ASP A 95 24.26 4.89 -15.52
C ASP A 95 22.85 4.30 -15.68
N PRO A 96 21.80 5.07 -15.38
CA PRO A 96 20.42 4.57 -15.41
C PRO A 96 20.07 3.84 -16.72
N GLU A 97 20.59 4.30 -17.87
CA GLU A 97 20.34 3.72 -19.19
C GLU A 97 20.91 2.33 -19.41
N PHE A 98 21.93 1.93 -18.64
CA PHE A 98 22.54 0.60 -18.72
C PHE A 98 22.00 -0.36 -17.66
N GLY A 99 21.14 0.12 -16.74
CA GLY A 99 20.61 -0.70 -15.66
C GLY A 99 19.75 -1.88 -16.13
N VAL A 100 19.68 -2.94 -15.31
CA VAL A 100 18.86 -4.13 -15.56
C VAL A 100 17.39 -3.76 -15.36
N GLN A 101 16.53 -3.98 -16.35
CA GLN A 101 15.12 -3.62 -16.22
C GLN A 101 14.39 -4.67 -15.42
N MET A 102 13.46 -4.25 -14.57
CA MET A 102 12.64 -5.17 -13.80
C MET A 102 11.91 -6.18 -14.70
N LYS A 103 11.47 -5.75 -15.90
CA LYS A 103 10.82 -6.63 -16.89
C LYS A 103 11.70 -7.81 -17.34
N ASP A 104 13.02 -7.65 -17.32
CA ASP A 104 14.00 -8.65 -17.78
C ASP A 104 14.15 -9.80 -16.75
N LEU A 105 13.60 -9.60 -15.54
CA LEU A 105 13.59 -10.54 -14.42
C LEU A 105 12.31 -11.38 -14.34
N GLU A 106 11.34 -11.16 -15.23
CA GLU A 106 10.10 -11.95 -15.30
C GLU A 106 10.41 -13.46 -15.44
N GLY A 107 9.86 -14.28 -14.53
CA GLY A 107 10.07 -15.72 -14.50
C GLY A 107 11.39 -16.17 -13.86
N LYS A 108 12.24 -15.25 -13.38
CA LYS A 108 13.59 -15.58 -12.88
C LYS A 108 13.77 -15.36 -11.37
N ILE A 109 12.91 -14.57 -10.74
CA ILE A 109 12.99 -14.21 -9.31
C ILE A 109 11.69 -14.50 -8.59
N SER A 110 11.77 -14.86 -7.32
CA SER A 110 10.66 -15.44 -6.57
C SER A 110 9.46 -14.51 -6.34
N PHE A 111 9.65 -13.21 -6.54
CA PHE A 111 8.62 -12.17 -6.43
C PHE A 111 8.16 -11.62 -7.80
N TYR A 112 8.67 -12.13 -8.92
CA TYR A 112 8.20 -11.79 -10.26
C TYR A 112 8.28 -12.99 -11.20
N MET A 113 7.44 -14.00 -10.95
CA MET A 113 7.41 -15.23 -11.76
C MET A 113 6.50 -15.08 -12.97
N GLU A 114 5.38 -14.35 -12.83
CA GLU A 114 4.39 -14.17 -13.89
C GLU A 114 3.95 -12.70 -14.03
N PRO A 115 3.37 -12.30 -15.19
CA PRO A 115 2.84 -10.94 -15.38
C PRO A 115 1.81 -10.50 -14.32
N SER A 116 1.08 -11.44 -13.73
CA SER A 116 0.11 -11.23 -12.65
C SER A 116 0.77 -10.69 -11.37
N ASP A 117 2.03 -11.03 -11.11
CA ASP A 117 2.83 -10.57 -9.96
C ASP A 117 3.21 -9.09 -10.05
N ARG A 118 2.94 -8.42 -11.19
CA ARG A 118 3.24 -6.99 -11.41
C ARG A 118 2.62 -6.04 -10.39
N ARG A 119 1.51 -6.42 -9.76
CA ARG A 119 0.92 -5.66 -8.66
C ARG A 119 1.62 -5.95 -7.33
N GLY A 120 2.01 -7.21 -7.08
CA GLY A 120 2.65 -7.66 -5.84
C GLY A 120 4.07 -7.14 -5.67
N PHE A 121 4.94 -7.26 -6.68
CA PHE A 121 6.33 -6.75 -6.54
C PHE A 121 6.39 -5.22 -6.49
N LYS A 122 5.36 -4.52 -6.99
CA LYS A 122 5.26 -3.07 -6.81
C LYS A 122 5.18 -2.71 -5.33
N GLY A 123 4.60 -3.55 -4.47
CA GLY A 123 4.61 -3.36 -3.01
C GLY A 123 6.00 -3.59 -2.41
N PHE A 124 6.66 -4.68 -2.80
CA PHE A 124 8.01 -5.03 -2.34
C PHE A 124 9.04 -3.93 -2.67
N LEU A 125 9.00 -3.37 -3.89
CA LEU A 125 9.90 -2.32 -4.36
C LEU A 125 9.51 -0.91 -3.87
N ARG A 126 8.78 -0.80 -2.77
CA ARG A 126 8.38 0.46 -2.11
C ARG A 126 9.00 0.69 -0.75
N ALA A 127 9.58 -0.34 -0.13
CA ALA A 127 10.21 -0.23 1.18
C ALA A 127 11.73 -0.40 1.06
N SER A 128 12.48 0.57 1.59
CA SER A 128 13.95 0.52 1.66
C SER A 128 14.40 0.68 3.12
N PRO A 129 15.34 -0.14 3.64
CA PRO A 129 15.88 -1.33 3.01
C PRO A 129 14.92 -2.53 3.17
N THR A 130 15.00 -3.50 2.26
CA THR A 130 14.25 -4.77 2.35
C THR A 130 15.16 -5.95 2.06
N LYS A 131 15.17 -6.98 2.92
CA LYS A 131 16.00 -8.18 2.71
C LYS A 131 15.46 -9.01 1.55
N LEU A 132 16.33 -9.33 0.60
CA LEU A 132 16.02 -10.23 -0.52
C LEU A 132 16.29 -11.68 -0.11
N LYS A 133 15.61 -12.62 -0.76
CA LYS A 133 16.04 -14.02 -0.71
C LYS A 133 17.43 -14.14 -1.34
N GLU A 134 18.23 -15.05 -0.81
CA GLU A 134 19.63 -15.23 -1.23
C GLU A 134 19.74 -15.47 -2.74
N ASP A 135 18.95 -16.40 -3.28
CA ASP A 135 18.95 -16.73 -4.71
C ASP A 135 18.53 -15.53 -5.59
N ASP A 136 17.48 -14.80 -5.18
CA ASP A 136 16.98 -13.63 -5.91
C ASP A 136 18.03 -12.50 -5.91
N GLY A 137 18.62 -12.22 -4.75
CA GLY A 137 19.64 -11.18 -4.59
C GLY A 137 20.90 -11.51 -5.37
N LYS A 138 21.34 -12.77 -5.31
CA LYS A 138 22.49 -13.26 -6.08
C LYS A 138 22.28 -13.12 -7.57
N LEU A 139 21.12 -13.53 -8.08
CA LEU A 139 20.79 -13.42 -9.50
C LEU A 139 20.76 -11.94 -9.96
N ILE A 140 20.14 -11.05 -9.19
CA ILE A 140 20.10 -9.62 -9.52
C ILE A 140 21.51 -9.04 -9.53
N TYR A 141 22.34 -9.38 -8.54
CA TYR A 141 23.73 -8.97 -8.48
C TYR A 141 24.53 -9.43 -9.72
N GLU A 142 24.38 -10.69 -10.12
CA GLU A 142 25.02 -11.24 -11.31
C GLU A 142 24.58 -10.53 -12.60
N LEU A 143 23.29 -10.21 -12.74
CA LEU A 143 22.77 -9.47 -13.90
C LEU A 143 23.26 -8.02 -13.94
N ILE A 144 23.38 -7.35 -12.80
CA ILE A 144 23.96 -6.00 -12.74
C ILE A 144 25.43 -6.05 -13.17
N ARG A 145 26.16 -7.08 -12.73
CA ARG A 145 27.56 -7.30 -13.13
C ARG A 145 27.70 -7.63 -14.62
N GLU A 146 26.77 -8.40 -15.17
CA GLU A 146 26.74 -8.66 -16.61
C GLU A 146 26.48 -7.37 -17.39
N ALA A 147 25.56 -6.52 -16.93
CA ALA A 147 25.27 -5.23 -17.56
C ALA A 147 26.45 -4.24 -17.49
N GLU A 148 27.29 -4.30 -16.44
CA GLU A 148 28.55 -3.54 -16.37
C GLU A 148 29.55 -3.99 -17.45
N ASN A 149 29.68 -5.30 -17.66
CA ASN A 149 30.60 -5.86 -18.64
C ASN A 149 30.07 -5.73 -20.08
N ASN A 150 28.74 -5.71 -20.26
CA ASN A 150 28.07 -5.65 -21.55
C ASN A 150 26.98 -4.57 -21.54
N PRO A 151 27.35 -3.27 -21.55
CA PRO A 151 26.39 -2.18 -21.43
C PRO A 151 25.50 -2.09 -22.67
N ILE A 152 24.19 -2.26 -22.46
CA ILE A 152 23.17 -2.09 -23.50
C ILE A 152 22.32 -0.88 -23.11
N ALA A 153 22.48 0.22 -23.85
CA ALA A 153 21.72 1.45 -23.63
C ALA A 153 20.23 1.19 -23.87
N LYS A 154 19.41 1.50 -22.87
CA LYS A 154 17.95 1.37 -22.92
C LYS A 154 17.33 2.76 -23.03
N LYS A 155 16.32 2.88 -23.89
CA LYS A 155 15.56 4.13 -24.03
C LYS A 155 14.82 4.44 -22.74
N ILE A 156 15.27 5.45 -22.02
CA ILE A 156 14.63 5.96 -20.80
C ILE A 156 13.76 7.17 -21.17
N ASP A 157 12.57 7.23 -20.59
CA ASP A 157 11.76 8.43 -20.60
C ASP A 157 12.31 9.42 -19.56
N PRO A 158 12.87 10.58 -19.97
CA PRO A 158 13.48 11.54 -19.04
C PRO A 158 12.48 12.07 -18.01
N SER A 159 11.17 12.07 -18.34
CA SER A 159 10.12 12.49 -17.41
C SER A 159 9.98 11.51 -16.24
N LYS A 160 10.23 10.21 -16.46
CA LYS A 160 10.19 9.16 -15.43
C LYS A 160 11.43 9.13 -14.56
N LEU A 161 12.57 9.56 -15.09
CA LEU A 161 13.81 9.70 -14.33
C LEU A 161 13.72 10.83 -13.30
N LYS A 162 13.10 11.95 -13.70
CA LYS A 162 12.83 13.11 -12.84
C LYS A 162 11.56 12.96 -11.98
N ARG A 163 10.80 11.87 -12.16
CA ARG A 163 9.54 11.66 -11.46
C ARG A 163 9.80 11.22 -10.04
N ILE A 164 9.44 12.07 -9.09
CA ILE A 164 9.26 11.66 -7.70
C ILE A 164 8.09 10.65 -7.68
N PRO A 165 8.21 9.47 -7.07
CA PRO A 165 7.16 8.47 -7.02
C PRO A 165 5.85 9.11 -6.56
N SER A 166 4.79 8.95 -7.35
CA SER A 166 3.46 9.48 -7.04
C SER A 166 2.79 8.63 -5.95
N TYR A 167 3.30 8.75 -4.72
CA TYR A 167 2.52 8.59 -3.49
C TYR A 167 1.96 9.96 -3.04
N MET A 168 2.19 11.00 -3.83
CA MET A 168 1.71 12.36 -3.63
C MET A 168 0.62 12.64 -4.65
N ILE A 169 -0.63 12.71 -4.16
CA ILE A 169 -1.81 13.10 -4.96
C ILE A 169 -1.83 14.63 -5.06
N LYS A 170 -2.26 15.14 -6.21
CA LYS A 170 -2.53 16.57 -6.43
C LYS A 170 -3.78 16.98 -5.65
N SER A 171 -3.68 18.00 -4.79
CA SER A 171 -4.83 18.79 -4.36
C SER A 171 -4.62 20.25 -4.76
N GLY A 172 -5.70 21.01 -4.90
CA GLY A 172 -5.81 22.24 -5.68
C GLY A 172 -4.67 23.25 -5.51
N GLY A 173 -4.06 23.63 -6.63
CA GLY A 173 -3.32 24.90 -6.82
C GLY A 173 -1.99 25.09 -6.09
N GLU A 174 -1.80 24.54 -4.89
CA GLU A 174 -0.61 24.78 -4.07
C GLU A 174 0.10 23.47 -3.69
N LYS A 175 1.43 23.45 -3.90
CA LYS A 175 2.28 22.28 -3.64
C LYS A 175 2.53 22.16 -2.13
N LYS A 176 1.89 21.18 -1.48
CA LYS A 176 2.24 20.70 -0.13
C LYS A 176 2.45 19.19 -0.17
N ALA A 177 3.53 18.71 0.43
CA ALA A 177 3.80 17.28 0.54
C ALA A 177 3.11 16.77 1.78
N VAL A 178 2.37 15.69 1.59
CA VAL A 178 1.89 14.88 2.70
C VAL A 178 2.60 13.55 2.59
N THR A 179 3.43 13.29 3.59
CA THR A 179 4.17 12.03 3.74
C THR A 179 3.20 10.97 4.23
N VAL A 180 2.86 9.99 3.39
CA VAL A 180 2.21 8.75 3.85
C VAL A 180 3.25 8.00 4.69
N PRO A 181 2.98 7.66 5.96
CA PRO A 181 3.92 6.86 6.75
C PRO A 181 4.16 5.52 6.07
N ASP A 182 5.44 5.18 5.91
CA ASP A 182 5.89 3.90 5.36
C ASP A 182 5.19 2.76 6.11
N ALA A 183 4.73 1.74 5.38
CA ALA A 183 4.16 0.54 5.96
C ALA A 183 5.12 0.00 7.04
N GLU A 184 4.75 0.16 8.31
CA GLU A 184 5.55 -0.33 9.42
C GLU A 184 5.65 -1.85 9.33
N ASP A 185 6.91 -2.30 9.40
CA ASP A 185 7.44 -3.66 9.44
C ASP A 185 6.45 -4.84 9.37
N GLU A 186 6.28 -5.38 8.15
CA GLU A 186 6.06 -6.82 7.97
C GLU A 186 7.32 -7.39 7.29
N MET A 187 8.22 -7.95 8.09
CA MET A 187 9.16 -8.94 7.54
C MET A 187 8.34 -10.15 7.10
N PRO A 188 8.49 -10.67 5.88
CA PRO A 188 7.96 -11.99 5.56
C PRO A 188 8.71 -12.99 6.45
N SER A 189 8.02 -13.57 7.42
CA SER A 189 8.51 -14.72 8.15
C SER A 189 8.82 -15.82 7.15
N ASN A 190 10.07 -16.25 7.14
CA ASN A 190 10.61 -17.28 6.27
C ASN A 190 10.16 -18.67 6.75
N GLU A 191 8.85 -18.91 6.79
CA GLU A 191 8.24 -20.22 7.00
C GLU A 191 6.80 -20.13 6.48
N CYS A 192 6.60 -20.57 5.22
CA CYS A 192 5.40 -21.29 4.76
C CYS A 192 5.43 -21.40 3.22
N LYS A 193 5.91 -22.55 2.73
CA LYS A 193 5.32 -23.11 1.51
C LYS A 193 3.86 -23.45 1.88
N ILE A 194 2.90 -23.07 1.03
CA ILE A 194 1.43 -23.26 1.15
C ILE A 194 0.66 -22.09 1.82
N ILE A 195 0.90 -20.82 1.49
CA ILE A 195 -0.08 -19.73 1.70
C ILE A 195 0.06 -18.68 0.59
N LYS A 196 -0.38 -18.97 -0.65
CA LYS A 196 -0.43 -17.95 -1.73
C LYS A 196 -1.78 -17.84 -2.44
N ASN A 197 -2.76 -18.66 -2.07
CA ASN A 197 -4.10 -18.67 -2.68
C ASN A 197 -5.24 -18.30 -1.71
N ILE A 198 -4.95 -17.92 -0.46
CA ILE A 198 -6.00 -17.60 0.53
C ILE A 198 -6.23 -16.08 0.59
N ASP A 199 -5.19 -15.26 0.54
CA ASP A 199 -5.30 -13.84 0.95
C ASP A 199 -6.03 -12.92 -0.05
N TYR A 200 -5.87 -13.14 -1.37
CA TYR A 200 -6.68 -12.46 -2.39
C TYR A 200 -8.14 -12.97 -2.42
N THR A 201 -8.37 -14.18 -1.92
CA THR A 201 -9.70 -14.75 -1.83
C THR A 201 -10.47 -14.16 -0.66
N ASP A 202 -9.81 -13.82 0.45
CA ASP A 202 -10.49 -13.27 1.62
C ASP A 202 -11.06 -11.88 1.34
N HIS A 203 -10.29 -10.95 0.76
CA HIS A 203 -10.81 -9.64 0.34
C HIS A 203 -12.02 -9.77 -0.60
N THR A 204 -11.85 -10.60 -1.64
CA THR A 204 -12.89 -10.80 -2.67
C THR A 204 -14.12 -11.51 -2.08
N ARG A 205 -13.92 -12.41 -1.11
CA ARG A 205 -14.98 -13.13 -0.39
C ARG A 205 -15.78 -12.19 0.50
N ILE A 206 -15.11 -11.36 1.28
CA ILE A 206 -15.76 -10.36 2.14
C ILE A 206 -16.52 -9.33 1.30
N GLN A 207 -15.92 -8.83 0.20
CA GLN A 207 -16.62 -7.98 -0.77
C GLN A 207 -17.91 -8.64 -1.25
N TYR A 208 -17.83 -9.90 -1.69
CA TYR A 208 -18.99 -10.63 -2.16
C TYR A 208 -20.09 -10.71 -1.10
N TYR A 209 -19.75 -11.06 0.15
CA TYR A 209 -20.74 -11.19 1.22
C TYR A 209 -21.42 -9.86 1.54
N LEU A 210 -20.68 -8.75 1.59
CA LEU A 210 -21.26 -7.43 1.81
C LEU A 210 -22.16 -6.99 0.64
N LEU A 211 -21.77 -7.27 -0.60
CA LEU A 211 -22.57 -6.94 -1.78
C LEU A 211 -23.86 -7.78 -1.85
N ASP A 212 -23.75 -9.09 -1.66
CA ASP A 212 -24.90 -10.01 -1.64
C ASP A 212 -25.88 -9.67 -0.51
N LEU A 213 -25.35 -9.40 0.69
CA LEU A 213 -26.18 -9.02 1.83
C LEU A 213 -26.91 -7.70 1.58
N GLY A 214 -26.20 -6.64 1.18
CA GLY A 214 -26.81 -5.34 0.89
C GLY A 214 -27.88 -5.44 -0.20
N SER A 215 -27.63 -6.22 -1.25
CA SER A 215 -28.59 -6.50 -2.32
C SER A 215 -29.86 -7.19 -1.79
N LYS A 216 -29.71 -8.22 -0.95
CA LYS A 216 -30.83 -8.95 -0.32
C LYS A 216 -31.64 -8.12 0.64
N MET A 217 -31.02 -7.13 1.29
CA MET A 217 -31.69 -6.12 2.12
C MET A 217 -32.46 -5.08 1.29
N GLY A 218 -32.40 -5.15 -0.04
CA GLY A 218 -33.10 -4.24 -0.94
C GLY A 218 -32.35 -2.94 -1.24
N LEU A 219 -31.07 -2.86 -0.89
CA LEU A 219 -30.22 -1.67 -1.09
C LEU A 219 -29.57 -1.71 -2.47
N ASN A 220 -29.24 -0.52 -2.97
CA ASN A 220 -28.33 -0.40 -4.11
C ASN A 220 -26.91 -0.62 -3.60
N VAL A 221 -26.11 -1.38 -4.35
CA VAL A 221 -24.74 -1.71 -3.96
C VAL A 221 -23.74 -1.25 -5.01
N TRP A 222 -22.57 -0.85 -4.55
CA TRP A 222 -21.43 -0.48 -5.39
C TRP A 222 -20.19 -1.21 -4.90
N VAL A 223 -19.37 -1.67 -5.84
CA VAL A 223 -18.03 -2.19 -5.59
C VAL A 223 -16.99 -1.29 -6.25
N ALA A 224 -15.82 -1.15 -5.63
CA ALA A 224 -14.72 -0.37 -6.16
C ALA A 224 -14.49 -0.64 -7.65
N LYS A 225 -14.24 0.42 -8.42
CA LYS A 225 -14.16 0.37 -9.88
C LYS A 225 -13.09 -0.61 -10.40
N ASN A 226 -11.98 -0.72 -9.69
CA ASN A 226 -10.90 -1.67 -9.97
C ASN A 226 -11.27 -3.14 -9.74
N ASP A 227 -12.34 -3.38 -8.98
CA ASP A 227 -12.73 -4.70 -8.50
C ASP A 227 -14.01 -5.22 -9.15
N ARG A 228 -14.67 -4.42 -9.99
CA ARG A 228 -15.90 -4.82 -10.71
C ARG A 228 -15.80 -6.13 -11.47
N SER A 229 -14.66 -6.36 -12.14
CA SER A 229 -14.43 -7.58 -12.93
C SER A 229 -14.18 -8.84 -12.11
N LYS A 230 -14.15 -8.75 -10.76
CA LYS A 230 -13.92 -9.90 -9.89
C LYS A 230 -15.18 -10.77 -9.77
N SER A 231 -14.95 -12.03 -9.40
CA SER A 231 -16.00 -13.00 -9.13
C SER A 231 -15.64 -13.86 -7.92
N PHE A 232 -16.66 -14.39 -7.25
CA PHE A 232 -16.52 -15.31 -6.14
C PHE A 232 -17.53 -16.44 -6.25
N LYS A 233 -17.11 -17.71 -6.05
CA LYS A 233 -17.94 -18.91 -6.21
C LYS A 233 -18.73 -18.95 -7.54
N ASN A 234 -18.08 -18.57 -8.65
CA ASN A 234 -18.66 -18.44 -10.00
C ASN A 234 -19.73 -17.34 -10.18
N ASN A 235 -19.95 -16.48 -9.17
CA ASN A 235 -20.81 -15.31 -9.29
C ASN A 235 -19.96 -14.06 -9.53
N SER A 236 -20.18 -13.40 -10.66
CA SER A 236 -19.55 -12.11 -10.97
C SER A 236 -20.14 -11.02 -10.07
N PHE A 237 -19.34 -10.06 -9.62
CA PHE A 237 -19.86 -8.91 -8.86
C PHE A 237 -20.87 -8.11 -9.68
N GLU A 238 -20.66 -7.99 -10.99
CA GLU A 238 -21.60 -7.32 -11.90
C GLU A 238 -22.95 -8.05 -12.02
N SER A 239 -23.00 -9.35 -11.70
CA SER A 239 -24.24 -10.13 -11.71
C SER A 239 -25.08 -9.97 -10.44
N ILE A 240 -24.55 -9.31 -9.41
CA ILE A 240 -25.27 -9.10 -8.15
C ILE A 240 -26.44 -8.13 -8.41
N PRO A 241 -27.68 -8.48 -8.00
CA PRO A 241 -28.82 -7.59 -8.19
C PRO A 241 -28.59 -6.24 -7.51
N ARG A 242 -29.14 -5.16 -8.08
CA ARG A 242 -29.02 -3.78 -7.54
C ARG A 242 -27.58 -3.23 -7.52
N MET A 243 -26.64 -3.87 -8.20
CA MET A 243 -25.34 -3.29 -8.51
C MET A 243 -25.51 -2.07 -9.40
N ILE A 244 -25.20 -0.88 -8.90
CA ILE A 244 -25.26 0.37 -9.67
C ILE A 244 -24.02 0.51 -10.55
N ASN A 245 -24.14 1.10 -11.73
CA ASN A 245 -23.02 1.29 -12.67
C ASN A 245 -22.30 2.63 -12.53
N GLU A 246 -23.01 3.63 -12.00
CA GLU A 246 -22.49 4.97 -11.77
C GLU A 246 -22.96 5.43 -10.39
N LEU A 247 -22.05 6.03 -9.63
CA LEU A 247 -22.40 6.69 -8.37
C LEU A 247 -23.20 7.97 -8.66
N PRO A 248 -24.17 8.35 -7.81
CA PRO A 248 -24.91 9.60 -7.97
C PRO A 248 -23.95 10.81 -8.09
N THR A 249 -24.12 11.59 -9.16
CA THR A 249 -23.18 12.65 -9.60
C THR A 249 -23.28 13.95 -8.76
N GLN A 250 -23.20 13.84 -7.45
CA GLN A 250 -23.23 15.00 -6.54
C GLN A 250 -21.82 15.51 -6.17
N PHE A 251 -20.76 14.89 -6.70
CA PHE A 251 -19.38 15.13 -6.29
C PHE A 251 -18.57 15.86 -7.37
N ASN A 252 -17.52 16.57 -6.96
CA ASN A 252 -16.51 17.06 -7.90
C ASN A 252 -15.71 15.88 -8.50
N GLU A 253 -15.11 16.06 -9.68
CA GLU A 253 -14.48 14.97 -10.45
C GLU A 253 -13.32 14.27 -9.71
N ALA A 254 -12.56 15.00 -8.88
CA ALA A 254 -11.44 14.44 -8.13
C ALA A 254 -11.92 13.57 -6.97
N THR A 255 -12.93 14.03 -6.23
CA THR A 255 -13.57 13.30 -5.14
C THR A 255 -14.28 12.06 -5.64
N GLN A 256 -15.01 12.17 -6.77
CA GLN A 256 -15.74 11.03 -7.31
C GLN A 256 -14.78 9.87 -7.61
N LYS A 257 -13.58 10.18 -8.12
CA LYS A 257 -12.53 9.17 -8.33
C LYS A 257 -12.03 8.52 -7.03
N THR A 258 -12.00 9.23 -5.91
CA THR A 258 -11.63 8.65 -4.61
C THR A 258 -12.74 7.75 -4.08
N ILE A 259 -14.00 8.20 -4.11
CA ILE A 259 -15.16 7.42 -3.63
C ILE A 259 -15.36 6.18 -4.50
N GLU A 260 -15.12 6.26 -5.81
CA GLU A 260 -15.14 5.11 -6.74
C GLU A 260 -14.15 3.99 -6.38
N LEU A 261 -13.16 4.27 -5.51
CA LEU A 261 -12.17 3.31 -5.05
C LEU A 261 -12.49 2.71 -3.67
N ILE A 262 -13.54 3.16 -2.98
CA ILE A 262 -14.00 2.54 -1.74
C ILE A 262 -14.52 1.13 -2.06
N ASP A 263 -14.11 0.14 -1.26
CA ASP A 263 -14.28 -1.28 -1.61
C ASP A 263 -15.73 -1.68 -1.81
N VAL A 264 -16.62 -1.31 -0.87
CA VAL A 264 -18.07 -1.52 -0.98
C VAL A 264 -18.83 -0.31 -0.45
N LEU A 265 -19.88 0.10 -1.16
CA LEU A 265 -20.84 1.10 -0.67
C LEU A 265 -22.26 0.53 -0.71
N TRP A 266 -23.05 0.87 0.30
CA TRP A 266 -24.50 0.65 0.32
C TRP A 266 -25.23 1.96 0.18
N LEU A 267 -26.24 1.97 -0.69
CA LEU A 267 -27.03 3.16 -1.02
C LEU A 267 -28.52 2.87 -0.88
N LYS A 268 -29.26 3.85 -0.36
CA LYS A 268 -30.72 3.88 -0.35
C LYS A 268 -31.18 5.01 -1.27
N GLY A 269 -31.66 4.65 -2.46
CA GLY A 269 -31.87 5.63 -3.54
C GLY A 269 -30.53 6.22 -3.98
N ASN A 270 -30.37 7.53 -3.83
CA ASN A 270 -29.14 8.27 -4.18
C ASN A 270 -28.25 8.61 -2.97
N SER A 271 -28.66 8.19 -1.76
CA SER A 271 -27.91 8.48 -0.53
C SER A 271 -27.06 7.28 -0.14
N ILE A 272 -25.76 7.51 0.07
CA ILE A 272 -24.85 6.53 0.67
C ILE A 272 -25.22 6.43 2.15
N ILE A 273 -25.46 5.21 2.63
CA ILE A 273 -25.82 4.94 4.03
C ILE A 273 -24.72 4.20 4.78
N ALA A 274 -23.91 3.39 4.07
CA ALA A 274 -22.77 2.71 4.64
C ALA A 274 -21.63 2.61 3.63
N ALA A 275 -20.40 2.71 4.13
CA ALA A 275 -19.17 2.53 3.36
C ALA A 275 -18.26 1.53 4.08
N PHE A 276 -17.70 0.60 3.32
CA PHE A 276 -16.85 -0.46 3.83
C PHE A 276 -15.51 -0.44 3.13
N GLU A 277 -14.44 -0.43 3.91
CA GLU A 277 -13.08 -0.66 3.43
C GLU A 277 -12.57 -1.98 3.99
N ILE A 278 -11.99 -2.83 3.15
CA ILE A 278 -11.65 -4.21 3.48
C ILE A 278 -10.13 -4.37 3.49
N GLU A 279 -9.56 -4.47 4.68
CA GLU A 279 -8.11 -4.44 4.87
C GLU A 279 -7.53 -5.83 5.14
N SER A 280 -7.29 -6.58 4.06
CA SER A 280 -6.62 -7.90 4.11
C SER A 280 -5.09 -7.75 4.06
N THR A 281 -4.57 -7.20 2.96
CA THR A 281 -3.13 -6.95 2.73
C THR A 281 -2.84 -5.50 2.31
N THR A 282 -3.87 -4.67 2.20
CA THR A 282 -3.79 -3.25 1.83
C THR A 282 -3.36 -2.39 3.03
N SER A 283 -3.11 -1.10 2.77
CA SER A 283 -2.71 -0.15 3.81
C SER A 283 -3.96 0.45 4.45
N ILE A 284 -4.21 0.08 5.72
CA ILE A 284 -5.29 0.62 6.57
C ILE A 284 -5.36 2.15 6.47
N TYR A 285 -4.20 2.82 6.49
CA TYR A 285 -4.13 4.27 6.40
C TYR A 285 -4.74 4.84 5.10
N SER A 286 -4.51 4.15 3.96
CA SER A 286 -5.08 4.58 2.68
C SER A 286 -6.59 4.41 2.64
N GLY A 287 -7.10 3.34 3.26
CA GLY A 287 -8.52 3.12 3.45
C GLY A 287 -9.19 4.21 4.30
N LEU A 288 -8.61 4.50 5.46
CA LEU A 288 -9.09 5.56 6.35
C LEU A 288 -9.05 6.94 5.70
N LEU A 289 -8.07 7.21 4.83
CA LEU A 289 -8.02 8.47 4.09
C LEU A 289 -9.20 8.61 3.11
N ARG A 290 -9.60 7.53 2.41
CA ARG A 290 -10.79 7.56 1.53
C ARG A 290 -12.07 7.82 2.32
N MET A 291 -12.16 7.24 3.52
CA MET A 291 -13.27 7.46 4.44
C MET A 291 -13.30 8.90 4.97
N SER A 292 -12.15 9.47 5.34
CA SER A 292 -12.03 10.87 5.74
C SER A 292 -12.48 11.82 4.62
N ASP A 293 -12.08 11.55 3.37
CA ASP A 293 -12.51 12.35 2.21
C ASP A 293 -14.04 12.31 2.01
N LEU A 294 -14.67 11.15 2.28
CA LEU A 294 -16.13 11.00 2.22
C LEU A 294 -16.85 11.85 3.28
N ILE A 295 -16.40 11.80 4.54
CA ILE A 295 -17.00 12.59 5.64
C ILE A 295 -16.85 14.09 5.38
N ALA A 296 -15.64 14.53 5.00
CA ALA A 296 -15.33 15.94 4.84
C ALA A 296 -16.26 16.65 3.83
N LEU A 297 -16.79 15.90 2.87
CA LEU A 297 -17.61 16.43 1.79
C LEU A 297 -19.11 16.28 2.02
N GLN A 298 -19.50 15.42 2.96
CA GLN A 298 -20.89 15.19 3.34
C GLN A 298 -21.07 15.34 4.86
N PRO A 299 -20.73 16.49 5.47
CA PRO A 299 -20.79 16.67 6.92
C PRO A 299 -22.20 16.50 7.50
N ASN A 300 -23.22 16.70 6.67
CA ASN A 300 -24.64 16.64 7.02
C ASN A 300 -25.29 15.25 6.80
N LEU A 301 -24.58 14.29 6.20
CA LEU A 301 -25.09 12.92 6.05
C LEU A 301 -24.56 12.04 7.19
N GLU A 302 -25.46 11.24 7.75
CA GLU A 302 -25.11 10.11 8.61
C GLU A 302 -24.74 8.94 7.71
N ILE A 303 -23.44 8.79 7.46
CA ILE A 303 -22.87 7.65 6.74
C ILE A 303 -22.16 6.79 7.77
N ASN A 304 -22.58 5.54 7.91
CA ASN A 304 -21.87 4.58 8.75
C ASN A 304 -20.62 4.09 8.03
N LEU A 305 -19.47 4.14 8.70
CA LEU A 305 -18.20 3.75 8.11
C LEU A 305 -17.70 2.51 8.83
N TYR A 306 -17.26 1.53 8.06
CA TYR A 306 -16.75 0.28 8.61
C TYR A 306 -15.41 -0.08 7.98
N LEU A 307 -14.45 -0.39 8.85
CA LEU A 307 -13.20 -1.02 8.45
C LEU A 307 -13.28 -2.51 8.76
N VAL A 308 -13.25 -3.33 7.73
CA VAL A 308 -13.40 -4.78 7.84
C VAL A 308 -12.03 -5.42 7.68
N ALA A 309 -11.49 -6.06 8.71
CA ALA A 309 -10.17 -6.68 8.65
C ALA A 309 -10.09 -7.96 9.49
N PRO A 310 -9.06 -8.83 9.29
CA PRO A 310 -8.79 -9.95 10.18
C PRO A 310 -8.52 -9.50 11.61
N GLU A 311 -8.88 -10.33 12.60
CA GLU A 311 -8.72 -10.05 14.04
C GLU A 311 -7.28 -9.72 14.41
N GLN A 312 -6.32 -10.36 13.74
CA GLN A 312 -4.89 -10.15 13.97
C GLN A 312 -4.43 -8.73 13.59
N ARG A 313 -5.24 -7.98 12.83
CA ARG A 313 -4.96 -6.59 12.44
C ARG A 313 -5.68 -5.57 13.32
N SER A 314 -6.51 -5.97 14.29
CA SER A 314 -7.28 -5.06 15.16
C SER A 314 -6.40 -4.00 15.85
N ASP A 315 -5.29 -4.40 16.47
CA ASP A 315 -4.36 -3.46 17.13
C ASP A 315 -3.79 -2.41 16.16
N LYS A 316 -3.51 -2.85 14.91
CA LYS A 316 -3.03 -1.97 13.85
C LYS A 316 -4.11 -1.00 13.40
N VAL A 317 -5.37 -1.46 13.30
CA VAL A 317 -6.52 -0.61 13.04
C VAL A 317 -6.68 0.45 14.15
N LYS A 318 -6.67 0.03 15.42
CA LYS A 318 -6.76 0.93 16.58
C LYS A 318 -5.68 2.02 16.50
N LYS A 319 -4.42 1.63 16.25
CA LYS A 319 -3.29 2.57 16.13
C LYS A 319 -3.46 3.55 14.97
N GLU A 320 -3.96 3.11 13.82
CA GLU A 320 -4.13 3.95 12.63
C GLU A 320 -5.33 4.91 12.76
N ILE A 321 -6.46 4.45 13.31
CA ILE A 321 -7.68 5.25 13.51
C ILE A 321 -7.44 6.38 14.52
N LEU A 322 -6.73 6.10 15.62
CA LEU A 322 -6.44 7.06 16.69
C LEU A 322 -5.32 8.07 16.32
N ARG A 323 -4.90 8.12 15.06
CA ARG A 323 -3.87 9.08 14.63
C ARG A 323 -4.38 10.51 14.75
N PRO A 324 -3.55 11.47 15.19
CA PRO A 324 -3.94 12.88 15.32
C PRO A 324 -4.57 13.47 14.05
N THR A 325 -4.12 13.03 12.87
CA THR A 325 -4.68 13.48 11.58
C THR A 325 -6.17 13.19 11.44
N PHE A 326 -6.65 12.07 11.99
CA PHE A 326 -8.05 11.67 11.92
C PHE A 326 -8.86 12.11 13.14
N GLU A 327 -8.19 12.32 14.28
CA GLU A 327 -8.79 12.88 15.49
C GLU A 327 -9.12 14.38 15.37
N CYS A 328 -8.33 15.14 14.62
CA CYS A 328 -8.58 16.57 14.44
C CYS A 328 -9.72 16.91 13.45
N LEU A 329 -10.40 15.91 12.89
CA LEU A 329 -11.57 16.11 12.03
C LEU A 329 -12.76 16.61 12.86
N ALA A 330 -13.69 17.32 12.22
CA ALA A 330 -14.92 17.78 12.87
C ALA A 330 -15.74 16.63 13.50
N LYS A 331 -15.63 15.43 12.91
CA LYS A 331 -16.06 14.15 13.49
C LYS A 331 -14.85 13.20 13.47
N PRO A 332 -14.23 12.90 14.63
CA PRO A 332 -13.09 11.98 14.72
C PRO A 332 -13.42 10.60 14.14
N LEU A 333 -12.54 10.03 13.31
CA LEU A 333 -12.80 8.70 12.72
C LEU A 333 -12.98 7.60 13.79
N SER A 334 -12.31 7.72 14.93
CA SER A 334 -12.48 6.83 16.09
C SER A 334 -13.91 6.67 16.57
N THR A 335 -14.73 7.70 16.37
CA THR A 335 -16.11 7.73 16.86
C THR A 335 -17.15 7.37 15.80
N VAL A 336 -16.76 7.32 14.53
CA VAL A 336 -17.68 7.11 13.39
C VAL A 336 -17.30 5.94 12.48
N CYS A 337 -16.07 5.45 12.57
CA CYS A 337 -15.56 4.32 11.81
C CYS A 337 -15.45 3.10 12.72
N GLY A 338 -16.38 2.16 12.55
CA GLY A 338 -16.42 0.91 13.30
C GLY A 338 -15.48 -0.14 12.71
N TYR A 339 -14.76 -0.85 13.55
CA TYR A 339 -14.00 -2.03 13.15
C TYR A 339 -14.89 -3.27 13.20
N ILE A 340 -14.88 -4.07 12.14
CA ILE A 340 -15.58 -5.34 12.08
C ILE A 340 -14.59 -6.43 11.68
N SER A 341 -14.53 -7.50 12.48
CA SER A 341 -13.63 -8.60 12.16
C SER A 341 -14.18 -9.48 11.03
N PHE A 342 -13.29 -10.16 10.29
CA PHE A 342 -13.71 -11.10 9.23
C PHE A 342 -14.58 -12.21 9.80
N HIS A 343 -14.19 -12.79 10.94
CA HIS A 343 -14.92 -13.89 11.54
C HIS A 343 -16.33 -13.49 11.96
N GLU A 344 -16.48 -12.35 12.64
CA GLU A 344 -17.78 -11.88 13.12
C GLU A 344 -18.73 -11.52 11.97
N LEU A 345 -18.20 -10.89 10.92
CA LEU A 345 -18.99 -10.59 9.73
C LEU A 345 -19.47 -11.87 9.05
N GLU A 346 -18.59 -12.84 8.85
CA GLU A 346 -18.92 -14.11 8.20
C GLU A 346 -19.94 -14.92 9.01
N ASP A 347 -19.75 -15.04 10.33
CA ASP A 347 -20.67 -15.75 11.22
C ASP A 347 -22.06 -15.10 11.20
N LYS A 348 -22.12 -13.76 11.27
CA LYS A 348 -23.39 -13.02 11.22
C LYS A 348 -24.06 -13.18 9.86
N VAL A 349 -23.33 -13.03 8.76
CA VAL A 349 -23.85 -13.21 7.39
C VAL A 349 -24.41 -14.61 7.21
N SER A 350 -23.70 -15.64 7.66
CA SER A 350 -24.16 -17.04 7.58
C SER A 350 -25.48 -17.22 8.32
N LYS A 351 -25.58 -16.75 9.58
CA LYS A 351 -26.81 -16.84 10.38
C LYS A 351 -27.99 -16.11 9.72
N ILE A 352 -27.75 -14.93 9.15
CA ILE A 352 -28.78 -14.16 8.44
C ILE A 352 -29.28 -14.92 7.20
N GLN A 353 -28.36 -15.53 6.46
CA GLN A 353 -28.67 -16.34 5.28
C GLN A 353 -29.46 -17.60 5.66
N ASP A 354 -29.03 -18.32 6.70
CA ASP A 354 -29.67 -19.56 7.18
C ASP A 354 -31.09 -19.31 7.68
N LEU A 355 -31.32 -18.17 8.34
CA LEU A 355 -32.65 -17.78 8.82
C LEU A 355 -33.53 -17.16 7.72
N GLY A 356 -32.97 -16.81 6.56
CA GLY A 356 -33.70 -16.21 5.45
C GLY A 356 -34.26 -14.81 5.75
N ILE A 357 -33.71 -14.11 6.74
CA ILE A 357 -34.26 -12.83 7.25
C ILE A 357 -33.66 -11.58 6.61
N ALA A 358 -32.72 -11.72 5.66
CA ALA A 358 -31.97 -10.61 5.08
C ALA A 358 -32.87 -9.46 4.56
N SER A 359 -34.01 -9.78 3.94
CA SER A 359 -34.95 -8.78 3.40
C SER A 359 -35.69 -7.96 4.45
N TYR A 360 -35.67 -8.39 5.72
CA TYR A 360 -36.33 -7.72 6.84
C TYR A 360 -35.36 -6.93 7.73
N LEU A 361 -34.05 -7.00 7.44
CA LEU A 361 -33.01 -6.36 8.24
C LEU A 361 -32.76 -4.91 7.81
N ASN A 362 -32.41 -4.08 8.78
CA ASN A 362 -31.88 -2.74 8.58
C ASN A 362 -30.36 -2.76 8.80
N PRO A 363 -29.54 -2.04 7.99
CA PRO A 363 -28.09 -1.95 8.16
C PRO A 363 -27.58 -1.62 9.57
N SER A 364 -28.41 -1.04 10.44
CA SER A 364 -28.05 -0.75 11.83
C SER A 364 -27.56 -1.94 12.66
N PHE A 365 -27.83 -3.20 12.23
CA PHE A 365 -27.26 -4.37 12.93
C PHE A 365 -25.73 -4.40 12.88
N LEU A 366 -25.10 -3.72 11.91
CA LEU A 366 -23.66 -3.60 11.81
C LEU A 366 -23.08 -2.73 12.93
N ASP A 367 -23.88 -1.80 13.48
CA ASP A 367 -23.46 -0.97 14.61
C ASP A 367 -23.32 -1.80 15.89
N GLU A 368 -24.08 -2.90 16.01
CA GLU A 368 -23.93 -3.88 17.12
C GLU A 368 -22.73 -4.81 16.91
N LEU A 369 -22.27 -4.97 15.67
CA LEU A 369 -21.13 -5.80 15.30
C LEU A 369 -19.81 -5.01 15.38
N ALA A 370 -19.89 -3.70 15.21
CA ALA A 370 -18.73 -2.83 15.11
C ALA A 370 -18.14 -2.49 16.47
N GLU A 371 -16.82 -2.65 16.58
CA GLU A 371 -16.02 -2.15 17.68
C GLU A 371 -15.54 -0.73 17.37
N TYR A 372 -15.74 0.21 18.31
CA TYR A 372 -15.29 1.59 18.17
C TYR A 372 -14.14 1.87 19.15
N PHE A 373 -13.01 2.31 18.62
CA PHE A 373 -11.83 2.60 19.43
C PHE A 373 -11.89 4.03 19.96
N ASN A 374 -12.45 4.24 21.15
CA ASN A 374 -12.50 5.55 21.77
C ASN A 374 -11.15 5.91 22.42
N ALA A 375 -10.71 7.16 22.25
CA ALA A 375 -9.49 7.69 22.86
C ALA A 375 -9.57 7.86 24.41
N ALA A 376 -10.74 7.60 25.01
CA ALA A 376 -11.02 7.90 26.42
C ALA A 376 -10.99 6.67 27.36
N GLU A 377 -10.59 5.49 26.87
CA GLU A 377 -10.55 4.24 27.67
C GLU A 377 -9.14 3.76 28.06
N ASP A 378 -8.09 4.57 27.88
CA ASP A 378 -6.74 4.26 28.38
C ASP A 378 -6.26 5.28 29.44
#